data_AF-A0AAE9XGE5-F1
#
_entry.id   AF-A0AAE9XGE5-F1
#
_cell.length_a   1.000
_cell.length_b   1.000
_cell.length_c   1.000
_cell.angle_alpha   90.00
_cell.angle_beta   90.00
_cell.angle_gamma   90.00
#
_symmetry.space_group_name_H-M   'P 1'
#
loop_
_entity.id
_entity.type
_entity.pdbx_description
1 polymer ?
#
loop_
_entity_poly.entity_id
_entity_poly.type
_entity_poly.pdbx_seq_one_letter_code
_entity_poly.pdbx_strand_id
1 'polypeptide(L)'
;MENIFQILSTVPDHRRGNHLIYPIDYLLLISFSGIMSVFTTWSDFELYAQLHEEDLKMLYKRLAKRELMNYTPSHDTFSYCFRGLDPKAFQEAFKSWLLTV
;
A
#
# COMPACT_ATOMS: atom_id res chain seq x y z
N MET A 1 -8.64 -18.07 -1.17
CA MET A 1 -8.81 -16.94 -2.10
C MET A 1 -7.70 -15.97 -1.78
N GLU A 2 -6.83 -15.69 -2.74
CA GLU A 2 -5.73 -14.75 -2.53
C GLU A 2 -6.29 -13.34 -2.38
N ASN A 3 -5.86 -12.67 -1.33
CA ASN A 3 -6.19 -11.28 -1.08
C ASN A 3 -5.40 -10.41 -2.08
N ILE A 4 -6.00 -9.31 -2.58
CA ILE A 4 -5.33 -8.31 -3.43
C ILE A 4 -3.93 -7.94 -2.92
N PHE A 5 -3.72 -7.87 -1.59
CA PHE A 5 -2.42 -7.54 -0.98
C PHE A 5 -1.35 -8.63 -1.16
N GLN A 6 -1.73 -9.90 -1.25
CA GLN A 6 -0.78 -10.98 -1.57
C GLN A 6 -0.28 -10.86 -3.00
N ILE A 7 -1.18 -10.53 -3.94
CA ILE A 7 -0.84 -10.38 -5.34
C ILE A 7 -0.05 -9.09 -5.58
N LEU A 8 -0.36 -8.02 -4.86
CA LEU A 8 0.44 -6.79 -4.90
C LEU A 8 1.85 -6.98 -4.34
N SER A 9 2.05 -7.96 -3.45
CA SER A 9 3.39 -8.35 -2.97
C SER A 9 4.23 -9.06 -4.04
N THR A 10 3.64 -9.46 -5.17
CA THR A 10 4.39 -10.05 -6.31
C THR A 10 5.00 -8.98 -7.22
N VAL A 11 4.56 -7.71 -7.10
CA VAL A 11 5.13 -6.60 -7.87
C VAL A 11 6.55 -6.34 -7.35
N PRO A 12 7.57 -6.30 -8.23
CA PRO A 12 8.95 -6.04 -7.81
C PRO A 12 9.07 -4.74 -7.01
N ASP A 13 9.57 -4.83 -5.78
CA ASP A 13 9.81 -3.67 -4.93
C ASP A 13 11.16 -3.03 -5.28
N HIS A 14 11.12 -1.88 -5.95
CA HIS A 14 12.32 -1.14 -6.36
C HIS A 14 13.01 -0.41 -5.19
N ARG A 15 12.31 -0.24 -4.06
CA ARG A 15 12.79 0.54 -2.92
C ARG A 15 13.93 -0.17 -2.21
N ARG A 16 14.80 0.59 -1.55
CA ARG A 16 16.01 0.06 -0.87
C ARG A 16 16.27 0.77 0.45
N GLY A 17 17.01 0.10 1.35
CA GLY A 17 17.43 0.66 2.62
C GLY A 17 16.26 1.14 3.47
N ASN A 18 16.35 2.37 3.98
CA ASN A 18 15.32 2.95 4.86
C ASN A 18 13.95 3.13 4.17
N HIS A 19 13.85 3.05 2.85
CA HIS A 19 12.56 3.11 2.16
C HIS A 19 11.73 1.81 2.28
N LEU A 20 12.29 0.76 2.90
CA LEU A 20 11.61 -0.52 3.17
C LEU A 20 10.97 -0.57 4.57
N ILE A 21 11.04 0.52 5.35
CA ILE A 21 10.40 0.64 6.67
C ILE A 21 8.90 0.29 6.59
N TYR A 22 8.26 0.66 5.48
CA TYR A 22 6.85 0.35 5.21
C TYR A 22 6.71 -0.70 4.12
N PRO A 23 5.99 -1.81 4.40
CA PRO A 23 5.66 -2.78 3.38
C PRO A 23 4.89 -2.14 2.21
N ILE A 24 5.20 -2.58 0.98
CA ILE A 24 4.59 -1.98 -0.23
C ILE A 24 3.08 -2.15 -0.25
N ASP A 25 2.59 -3.30 0.19
CA ASP A 25 1.16 -3.61 0.27
C ASP A 25 0.42 -2.75 1.29
N TYR A 26 1.09 -2.30 2.37
CA TYR A 26 0.52 -1.35 3.32
C TYR A 26 0.36 0.04 2.70
N LEU A 27 1.38 0.49 1.96
CA LEU A 27 1.30 1.76 1.23
C LEU A 27 0.17 1.72 0.18
N LEU A 28 0.02 0.59 -0.52
CA LEU A 28 -1.05 0.38 -1.49
C LEU A 28 -2.43 0.31 -0.82
N LEU A 29 -2.55 -0.30 0.36
CA LEU A 29 -3.79 -0.30 1.15
C LEU A 29 -4.23 1.13 1.49
N ILE A 30 -3.31 1.94 2.01
CA ILE A 30 -3.61 3.33 2.36
C ILE A 30 -4.05 4.11 1.13
N SER A 31 -3.27 4.06 0.04
CA SER A 31 -3.58 4.81 -1.17
C SER A 31 -4.90 4.37 -1.80
N PHE A 32 -5.20 3.07 -1.82
CA PHE A 32 -6.49 2.57 -2.28
C PHE A 32 -7.64 3.11 -1.43
N SER A 33 -7.55 2.98 -0.10
CA SER A 33 -8.58 3.50 0.81
C SER A 33 -8.77 5.02 0.72
N GLY A 34 -7.67 5.76 0.55
CA GLY A 34 -7.68 7.20 0.31
C GLY A 34 -8.39 7.57 -0.99
N ILE A 35 -8.03 6.93 -2.11
CA ILE A 35 -8.67 7.16 -3.41
C ILE A 35 -10.19 6.90 -3.35
N MET A 36 -10.60 5.80 -2.70
CA MET A 36 -12.02 5.48 -2.48
C MET A 36 -12.74 6.54 -1.63
N SER A 37 -11.98 7.29 -0.83
CA SER A 37 -12.44 8.39 0.02
C SER A 37 -12.13 9.77 -0.59
N VAL A 38 -11.97 9.85 -1.92
CA VAL A 38 -11.72 11.07 -2.73
C VAL A 38 -10.41 11.82 -2.49
N PHE A 39 -9.47 11.24 -1.74
CA PHE A 39 -8.11 11.75 -1.57
C PHE A 39 -7.25 11.40 -2.78
N THR A 40 -6.46 12.34 -3.32
CA THR A 40 -5.78 12.14 -4.61
C THR A 40 -4.31 12.61 -4.65
N THR A 41 -3.82 13.27 -3.61
CA THR A 41 -2.42 13.71 -3.51
C THR A 41 -1.61 12.87 -2.52
N TRP A 42 -0.28 12.97 -2.58
CA TRP A 42 0.59 12.26 -1.62
C TRP A 42 0.39 12.76 -0.18
N SER A 43 0.18 14.08 -0.01
CA SER A 43 -0.14 14.67 1.29
C SER A 43 -1.51 14.23 1.80
N ASP A 44 -2.46 14.01 0.89
CA ASP A 44 -3.76 13.46 1.27
C ASP A 44 -3.64 12.03 1.79
N PHE A 45 -2.77 11.19 1.23
CA PHE A 45 -2.58 9.82 1.73
C PHE A 45 -1.88 9.79 3.08
N GLU A 46 -0.93 10.70 3.31
CA GLU A 46 -0.37 10.91 4.66
C GLU A 46 -1.47 11.34 5.64
N LEU A 47 -2.29 12.32 5.29
CA LEU A 47 -3.40 12.78 6.12
C LEU A 47 -4.40 11.64 6.40
N TYR A 48 -4.80 10.88 5.38
CA TYR A 48 -5.69 9.73 5.53
C TYR A 48 -5.11 8.70 6.51
N ALA A 49 -3.82 8.39 6.37
CA ALA A 49 -3.14 7.44 7.25
C ALA A 49 -3.06 7.94 8.70
N GLN A 50 -2.90 9.25 8.91
CA GLN A 50 -2.91 9.86 10.25
C GLN A 50 -4.32 9.83 10.86
N LEU A 51 -5.35 10.15 10.09
CA LEU A 51 -6.75 10.18 10.57
C LEU A 51 -7.29 8.79 10.92
N HIS A 52 -6.80 7.75 10.25
CA HIS A 52 -7.31 6.37 10.35
C HIS A 52 -6.27 5.37 10.85
N GLU A 53 -5.25 5.81 11.59
CA GLU A 53 -4.08 5.01 11.95
C GLU A 53 -4.44 3.66 12.58
N GLU A 54 -5.29 3.66 13.62
CA GLU A 54 -5.66 2.45 14.35
C GLU A 54 -6.51 1.49 13.51
N ASP A 55 -7.47 2.02 12.74
CA ASP A 55 -8.30 1.22 11.83
C ASP A 55 -7.46 0.56 10.74
N LEU A 56 -6.50 1.31 10.17
CA LEU A 56 -5.58 0.81 9.17
C LEU A 56 -4.65 -0.27 9.74
N LYS A 57 -4.13 -0.10 10.96
CA LYS A 57 -3.32 -1.13 11.64
C LYS A 57 -4.12 -2.41 11.86
N MET A 58 -5.36 -2.31 12.38
CA MET A 58 -6.23 -3.46 12.59
C MET A 58 -6.58 -4.16 11.28
N LEU A 59 -6.95 -3.38 10.25
CA LEU A 59 -7.28 -3.88 8.92
C LEU A 59 -6.07 -4.60 8.30
N TYR A 60 -4.89 -3.98 8.36
CA TYR A 60 -3.67 -4.56 7.83
C TYR A 60 -3.28 -5.85 8.55
N LYS A 61 -3.34 -5.88 9.89
CA LYS A 61 -3.10 -7.09 10.68
C LYS A 61 -4.03 -8.23 10.26
N ARG A 62 -5.31 -7.95 10.04
CA ARG A 62 -6.30 -8.93 9.58
C ARG A 62 -5.99 -9.44 8.17
N LEU A 63 -5.61 -8.55 7.26
CA LEU A 63 -5.44 -8.85 5.84
C LEU A 63 -4.11 -9.51 5.51
N ALA A 64 -3.02 -9.02 6.10
CA ALA A 64 -1.65 -9.44 5.82
C ALA A 64 -1.08 -10.40 6.88
N LYS A 65 -1.83 -10.66 7.97
CA LYS A 65 -1.42 -11.53 9.09
C LYS A 65 -0.07 -11.14 9.71
N ARG A 66 0.25 -9.83 9.70
CA ARG A 66 1.48 -9.25 10.26
C ARG A 66 1.21 -7.95 11.00
N GLU A 67 2.05 -7.63 11.97
CA GLU A 67 1.99 -6.37 12.71
C GLU A 67 2.91 -5.32 12.10
N LEU A 68 2.48 -4.06 12.17
CA LEU A 68 3.30 -2.90 11.82
C LEU A 68 4.05 -2.42 13.06
N MET A 69 5.35 -2.20 12.90
CA MET A 69 6.23 -1.78 14.01
C MET A 69 6.41 -0.25 14.09
N ASN A 70 6.09 0.48 13.02
CA ASN A 70 6.46 1.89 12.83
C ASN A 70 5.24 2.81 12.65
N TYR A 71 5.47 4.12 12.81
CA TYR A 71 4.51 5.23 12.68
C TYR A 71 3.88 5.37 11.29
N THR A 72 3.01 6.35 11.09
CA THR A 72 2.38 6.67 9.81
C THR A 72 3.39 7.04 8.69
N PRO A 73 3.25 6.50 7.46
CA PRO A 73 4.08 6.89 6.32
C PRO A 73 3.88 8.35 5.90
N SER A 74 4.96 9.03 5.51
CA SER A 74 4.91 10.41 4.99
C SER A 74 4.54 10.48 3.49
N HIS A 75 4.14 11.66 3.02
CA HIS A 75 3.91 11.94 1.59
C HIS A 75 5.14 11.60 0.73
N ASP A 76 6.36 11.85 1.22
CA ASP A 76 7.60 11.48 0.52
C ASP A 76 7.74 9.96 0.38
N THR A 77 7.30 9.20 1.38
CA THR A 77 7.28 7.73 1.33
C THR A 77 6.36 7.25 0.21
N PHE A 78 5.17 7.83 0.09
CA PHE A 78 4.25 7.53 -1.00
C PHE A 78 4.85 7.94 -2.35
N SER A 79 5.35 9.17 -2.48
CA SER A 79 5.95 9.68 -3.71
C SER A 79 7.07 8.77 -4.20
N TYR A 80 7.99 8.37 -3.31
CA TYR A 80 9.10 7.49 -3.65
C TYR A 80 8.62 6.10 -4.07
N CYS A 81 7.66 5.53 -3.32
CA CYS A 81 7.08 4.22 -3.63
C CYS A 81 6.46 4.19 -5.03
N PHE A 82 5.52 5.11 -5.31
CA PHE A 82 4.77 5.10 -6.56
C PHE A 82 5.59 5.55 -7.78
N ARG A 83 6.65 6.36 -7.59
CA ARG A 83 7.50 6.84 -8.69
C ARG A 83 8.26 5.71 -9.39
N GLY A 84 8.70 4.68 -8.65
CA GLY A 84 9.42 3.54 -9.22
C GLY A 84 8.60 2.27 -9.34
N LEU A 85 7.30 2.31 -8.99
CA LEU A 85 6.41 1.17 -9.13
C LEU A 85 6.23 0.85 -10.63
N ASP A 86 6.56 -0.35 -11.06
CA ASP A 86 6.39 -0.76 -12.46
C ASP A 86 4.89 -0.83 -12.80
N PRO A 87 4.38 0.05 -13.68
CA PRO A 87 2.95 0.09 -14.00
C PRO A 87 2.49 -1.16 -14.74
N LYS A 88 3.34 -1.82 -15.52
CA LYS A 88 2.99 -3.06 -16.24
C LYS A 88 2.89 -4.23 -15.28
N ALA A 89 3.90 -4.41 -14.45
CA ALA A 89 3.89 -5.48 -13.43
C ALA A 89 2.71 -5.32 -12.47
N PHE A 90 2.41 -4.08 -12.06
CA PHE A 90 1.23 -3.79 -11.23
C PHE A 90 -0.08 -4.14 -11.95
N GLN A 91 -0.23 -3.73 -13.21
CA GLN A 91 -1.44 -4.02 -13.99
C GLN A 91 -1.64 -5.53 -14.18
N GLU A 92 -0.58 -6.27 -14.47
CA GLU A 92 -0.61 -7.73 -14.63
C GLU A 92 -0.99 -8.43 -13.33
N ALA A 93 -0.36 -8.05 -12.22
CA ALA A 93 -0.72 -8.55 -10.89
C ALA A 93 -2.20 -8.27 -10.59
N PHE A 94 -2.65 -7.03 -10.77
CA PHE A 94 -4.04 -6.65 -10.53
C PHE A 94 -5.05 -7.43 -11.39
N LYS A 95 -4.75 -7.63 -12.68
CA LYS A 95 -5.58 -8.46 -13.58
C LYS A 95 -5.62 -9.92 -13.13
N SER A 96 -4.48 -10.48 -12.72
CA SER A 96 -4.40 -11.85 -12.22
C SER A 96 -5.28 -12.03 -10.98
N TRP A 97 -5.28 -11.03 -10.08
CA TRP A 97 -6.19 -11.02 -8.94
C TRP A 97 -7.65 -11.04 -9.38
N LEU A 98 -8.07 -10.14 -10.28
CA LEU A 98 -9.45 -10.09 -10.77
C LEU A 98 -9.96 -11.40 -11.40
N LEU A 99 -9.07 -12.21 -11.97
CA LEU A 99 -9.43 -13.51 -12.54
C LEU A 99 -9.53 -14.64 -11.51
N THR A 100 -9.11 -14.39 -10.26
CA THR A 100 -9.13 -15.36 -9.16
C THR A 100 -10.22 -15.09 -8.11
N VAL A 101 -10.93 -13.96 -8.21
CA VAL A 101 -12.13 -13.63 -7.41
C VAL A 101 -13.43 -14.01 -8.10
#